data_AF-A0A3S3R166-F1
#
_entry.id   AF-A0A3S3R166-F1
#
_cell.length_a   1.000
_cell.length_b   1.000
_cell.length_c   1.000
_cell.angle_alpha   90.00
_cell.angle_beta   90.00
_cell.angle_gamma   90.00
#
_symmetry.space_group_name_H-M   'P 1'
#
loop_
_entity.id
_entity.type
_entity.pdbx_description
1 polymer ?
#
loop_
_entity_poly.entity_id
_entity_poly.type
_entity_poly.pdbx_seq_one_letter_code
_entity_poly.pdbx_strand_id
1 'polypeptide(L)'
;MEYTQGIIKDTIKETPEFIHPNEYEQASRSYLMAVVAVIAGLPFPIINLFASIGYYLAHRKSSYFIRWHCIQATIGQALLIPFNSVAVAWTLGVIFGGRGFFGITEIPKRYFADNATIFDDYSGATLYYWLYITFIILLNCTEFIVVIYTSSRVKKGENIRWFGIASLTDRLCSKEDRNPYKL
;
A
#
# COMPACT_ATOMS: atom_id res chain seq x y z
N MET A 1 -43.38 40.90 11.00
CA MET A 1 -42.86 40.53 9.66
C MET A 1 -41.62 39.69 9.91
N GLU A 2 -41.83 38.40 10.09
CA GLU A 2 -40.80 37.43 10.47
C GLU A 2 -40.59 36.53 9.26
N TYR A 3 -39.59 36.87 8.44
CA TYR A 3 -39.34 36.19 7.18
C TYR A 3 -38.10 35.29 7.31
N THR A 4 -38.37 33.99 7.40
CA THR A 4 -37.67 32.94 6.64
C THR A 4 -36.15 32.80 6.86
N GLN A 5 -35.68 32.78 8.11
CA GLN A 5 -34.31 32.33 8.43
C GLN A 5 -34.22 30.83 8.77
N GLY A 6 -35.35 30.13 8.93
CA GLY A 6 -35.39 28.75 9.43
C GLY A 6 -35.37 27.62 8.39
N ILE A 7 -35.57 27.91 7.09
CA ILE A 7 -35.78 26.86 6.07
C ILE A 7 -34.50 26.52 5.29
N ILE A 8 -33.52 27.43 5.22
CA ILE A 8 -32.38 27.28 4.28
C ILE A 8 -31.32 26.31 4.81
N LYS A 9 -31.22 26.08 6.13
CA LYS A 9 -30.18 25.20 6.70
C LYS A 9 -30.41 23.70 6.46
N ASP A 10 -31.66 23.28 6.25
CA ASP A 10 -32.00 21.85 6.12
C ASP A 10 -32.15 21.38 4.66
N THR A 11 -31.92 22.26 3.68
CA THR A 11 -32.01 21.93 2.24
C THR A 11 -30.68 22.14 1.50
N ILE A 12 -29.53 21.93 2.16
CA ILE A 12 -28.35 21.48 1.43
C ILE A 12 -28.39 19.96 1.50
N LYS A 13 -29.29 19.36 0.70
CA LYS A 13 -29.00 18.04 0.16
C LYS A 13 -27.69 18.26 -0.58
N GLU A 14 -26.56 17.82 0.00
CA GLU A 14 -25.27 17.81 -0.69
C GLU A 14 -25.53 17.21 -2.06
N THR A 15 -25.53 18.07 -3.08
CA THR A 15 -25.62 17.62 -4.46
C THR A 15 -24.41 16.69 -4.60
N PRO A 16 -24.58 15.43 -5.03
CA PRO A 16 -23.47 14.50 -5.12
C PRO A 16 -22.35 15.21 -5.88
N GLU A 17 -21.23 15.44 -5.20
CA GLU A 17 -20.12 16.22 -5.72
C GLU A 17 -19.76 15.63 -7.09
N PHE A 18 -19.92 16.43 -8.14
CA PHE A 18 -19.72 15.94 -9.50
C PHE A 18 -18.22 15.72 -9.70
N ILE A 19 -17.80 14.46 -9.69
CA ILE A 19 -16.40 14.09 -9.89
C ILE A 19 -16.12 14.08 -11.40
N HIS A 20 -15.17 14.91 -11.83
CA HIS A 20 -14.81 14.96 -13.25
C HIS A 20 -14.10 13.67 -13.71
N PRO A 21 -14.28 13.25 -14.98
CA PRO A 21 -13.64 12.05 -15.53
C PRO A 21 -12.11 12.00 -15.37
N ASN A 22 -11.45 13.15 -15.42
CA ASN A 22 -9.99 13.28 -15.23
C ASN A 22 -9.55 12.95 -13.79
N GLU A 23 -10.41 13.14 -12.79
CA GLU A 23 -10.10 12.82 -11.39
C GLU A 23 -10.12 11.32 -11.14
N TYR A 24 -11.03 10.60 -11.78
CA TYR A 24 -11.04 9.13 -11.78
C TYR A 24 -9.78 8.54 -12.39
N GLU A 25 -9.30 9.13 -13.49
CA GLU A 25 -8.04 8.70 -14.09
C GLU A 25 -6.85 8.97 -13.16
N GLN A 26 -6.78 10.15 -12.54
CA GLN A 26 -5.71 10.51 -11.59
C GLN A 26 -5.75 9.65 -10.31
N ALA A 27 -6.93 9.36 -9.78
CA ALA A 27 -7.10 8.47 -8.64
C ALA A 27 -6.73 7.01 -8.99
N SER A 28 -7.06 6.54 -10.19
CA SER A 28 -6.66 5.21 -10.67
C SER A 28 -5.14 5.08 -10.77
N ARG A 29 -4.45 6.15 -11.20
CA ARG A 29 -2.99 6.20 -11.36
C ARG A 29 -2.23 6.03 -10.03
N SER A 30 -2.82 6.40 -8.89
CA SER A 30 -2.16 6.18 -7.58
C SER A 30 -1.94 4.71 -7.28
N TYR A 31 -2.83 3.83 -7.75
CA TYR A 31 -2.71 2.39 -7.62
C TYR A 31 -1.75 1.79 -8.67
N LEU A 32 -1.74 2.33 -9.89
CA LEU A 32 -0.84 1.88 -10.97
C LEU A 32 0.65 2.11 -10.64
N MET A 33 1.00 3.05 -9.78
CA MET A 33 2.40 3.27 -9.38
C MET A 33 3.05 2.04 -8.73
N ALA A 34 2.30 1.30 -7.91
CA ALA A 34 2.79 0.04 -7.34
C ALA A 34 3.02 -1.04 -8.43
N VAL A 35 2.22 -1.02 -9.51
CA VAL A 35 2.38 -1.92 -10.66
C VAL A 35 3.65 -1.59 -11.45
N VAL A 36 3.92 -0.31 -11.67
CA VAL A 36 5.11 0.16 -12.40
C VAL A 36 6.40 -0.22 -11.66
N ALA A 37 6.42 -0.10 -10.33
CA ALA A 37 7.59 -0.47 -9.53
C ALA A 37 7.91 -1.98 -9.58
N VAL A 38 6.88 -2.83 -9.63
CA VAL A 38 7.04 -4.28 -9.85
C VAL A 38 7.58 -4.56 -11.26
N ILE A 39 7.05 -3.91 -12.29
CA ILE A 39 7.50 -4.09 -13.69
C ILE A 39 8.94 -3.60 -13.89
N ALA A 40 9.34 -2.53 -13.19
CA ALA A 40 10.71 -2.02 -13.20
C ALA A 40 11.73 -2.96 -12.53
N GLY A 41 11.32 -4.15 -12.10
CA GLY A 41 12.20 -5.18 -11.56
C GLY A 41 12.67 -4.91 -10.14
N LEU A 42 12.01 -4.00 -9.43
CA LEU A 42 12.32 -3.64 -8.04
C LEU A 42 11.20 -4.13 -7.11
N PRO A 43 11.11 -5.45 -6.84
CA PRO A 43 10.16 -6.00 -5.87
C PRO A 43 10.73 -5.79 -4.45
N PHE A 44 11.16 -4.57 -4.12
CA PHE A 44 11.39 -4.20 -2.74
C PHE A 44 10.14 -3.50 -2.23
N PRO A 45 9.45 -4.06 -1.22
CA PRO A 45 8.24 -3.48 -0.62
C PRO A 45 8.40 -2.04 -0.14
N ILE A 46 9.64 -1.65 0.17
CA ILE A 46 10.04 -0.31 0.53
C ILE A 46 9.89 0.67 -0.65
N ILE A 47 10.17 0.24 -1.88
CA ILE A 47 10.09 1.07 -3.09
C ILE A 47 8.64 1.35 -3.48
N ASN A 48 7.76 0.34 -3.38
CA ASN A 48 6.33 0.56 -3.62
C ASN A 48 5.73 1.58 -2.65
N LEU A 49 6.17 1.56 -1.38
CA LEU A 49 5.79 2.59 -0.41
C LEU A 49 6.30 3.96 -0.84
N PHE A 50 7.60 4.10 -1.13
CA PHE A 50 8.16 5.41 -1.50
C PHE A 50 7.53 5.97 -2.78
N ALA A 51 7.25 5.14 -3.76
CA ALA A 51 6.52 5.54 -4.96
C ALA A 51 5.11 6.05 -4.62
N SER A 52 4.39 5.35 -3.75
CA SER A 52 3.04 5.74 -3.31
C SER A 52 3.05 7.03 -2.48
N ILE A 53 4.00 7.18 -1.56
CA ILE A 53 4.21 8.41 -0.79
C ILE A 53 4.56 9.57 -1.73
N GLY A 54 5.50 9.38 -2.65
CA GLY A 54 5.87 10.38 -3.65
C GLY A 54 4.68 10.83 -4.49
N TYR A 55 3.86 9.86 -4.92
CA TYR A 55 2.63 10.14 -5.66
C TYR A 55 1.62 10.95 -4.82
N TYR A 56 1.42 10.59 -3.55
CA TYR A 56 0.58 11.35 -2.62
C TYR A 56 1.11 12.78 -2.41
N LEU A 57 2.41 12.96 -2.20
CA LEU A 57 3.02 14.27 -2.02
C LEU A 57 2.86 15.16 -3.26
N ALA A 58 2.96 14.59 -4.46
CA ALA A 58 2.71 15.30 -5.71
C ALA A 58 1.25 15.77 -5.84
N HIS A 59 0.29 15.01 -5.30
CA HIS A 59 -1.14 15.27 -5.41
C HIS A 59 -1.80 15.79 -4.10
N ARG A 60 -1.00 16.29 -3.15
CA ARG A 60 -1.51 16.78 -1.85
C ARG A 60 -2.47 17.97 -1.96
N LYS A 61 -2.46 18.67 -3.09
CA LYS A 61 -3.35 19.81 -3.40
C LYS A 61 -4.51 19.43 -4.34
N SER A 62 -4.65 18.16 -4.71
CA SER A 62 -5.74 17.70 -5.57
C SER A 62 -7.08 17.61 -4.81
N SER A 63 -8.16 17.24 -5.51
CA SER A 63 -9.48 17.05 -4.93
C SER A 63 -9.48 16.05 -3.78
N TYR A 64 -10.49 16.13 -2.92
CA TYR A 64 -10.69 15.19 -1.82
C TYR A 64 -10.65 13.73 -2.30
N PHE A 65 -11.35 13.43 -3.40
CA PHE A 65 -11.43 12.09 -3.98
C PHE A 65 -10.06 11.51 -4.37
N ILE A 66 -9.24 12.30 -5.08
CA ILE A 66 -7.90 11.86 -5.51
C ILE A 66 -7.01 11.60 -4.29
N ARG A 67 -7.01 12.53 -3.32
CA ARG A 67 -6.22 12.41 -2.08
C ARG A 67 -6.62 11.17 -1.28
N TRP A 68 -7.92 10.91 -1.19
CA TRP A 68 -8.44 9.74 -0.48
C TRP A 68 -7.90 8.43 -1.07
N HIS A 69 -7.95 8.28 -2.40
CA HIS A 69 -7.40 7.09 -3.07
C HIS A 69 -5.87 6.97 -2.95
N CYS A 70 -5.15 8.09 -2.98
CA CYS A 70 -3.70 8.11 -2.74
C CYS A 70 -3.34 7.66 -1.32
N ILE A 71 -4.10 8.10 -0.32
CA ILE A 71 -3.90 7.69 1.08
C ILE A 71 -4.24 6.20 1.24
N GLN A 72 -5.36 5.72 0.68
CA GLN A 72 -5.71 4.29 0.70
C GLN A 72 -4.59 3.43 0.10
N ALA A 73 -4.05 3.82 -1.05
CA ALA A 73 -2.92 3.11 -1.67
C ALA A 73 -1.67 3.10 -0.77
N THR A 74 -1.34 4.27 -0.20
CA THR A 74 -0.16 4.42 0.68
C THR A 74 -0.27 3.58 1.95
N ILE A 75 -1.45 3.56 2.59
CA ILE A 75 -1.72 2.72 3.77
C ILE A 75 -1.61 1.25 3.41
N GLY A 76 -2.14 0.85 2.25
CA GLY A 76 -2.00 -0.52 1.72
C GLY A 76 -0.54 -0.97 1.65
N GLN A 77 0.33 -0.14 1.06
CA GLN A 77 1.77 -0.41 1.02
C GLN A 77 2.39 -0.44 2.41
N ALA A 78 2.03 0.52 3.28
CA ALA A 78 2.57 0.63 4.62
C ALA A 78 2.26 -0.61 5.48
N LEU A 79 1.08 -1.21 5.30
CA LEU A 79 0.65 -2.40 6.03
C LEU A 79 1.56 -3.61 5.76
N LEU A 80 2.10 -3.74 4.54
CA LEU A 80 2.96 -4.87 4.18
C LEU A 80 4.42 -4.71 4.62
N ILE A 81 4.88 -3.51 4.95
CA ILE A 81 6.26 -3.23 5.37
C ILE A 81 6.75 -4.12 6.53
N PRO A 82 6.06 -4.24 7.68
CA PRO A 82 6.58 -5.02 8.80
C PRO A 82 6.79 -6.48 8.41
N PHE A 83 5.85 -7.07 7.68
CA PHE A 83 5.91 -8.45 7.20
C PHE A 83 7.06 -8.65 6.20
N ASN A 84 7.16 -7.76 5.22
CA ASN A 84 8.21 -7.81 4.23
C ASN A 84 9.61 -7.53 4.79
N SER A 85 9.72 -6.69 5.81
CA SER A 85 11.00 -6.38 6.47
C SER A 85 11.53 -7.57 7.26
N VAL A 86 10.66 -8.29 7.96
CA VAL A 86 11.01 -9.55 8.64
C VAL A 86 11.45 -10.60 7.63
N ALA A 87 10.76 -10.73 6.50
CA ALA A 87 11.16 -11.64 5.42
C ALA A 87 12.57 -11.33 4.92
N VAL A 88 12.85 -10.06 4.59
CA VAL A 88 14.18 -9.63 4.13
C VAL A 88 15.25 -9.89 5.19
N ALA A 89 15.02 -9.49 6.45
CA ALA A 89 15.98 -9.70 7.53
C ALA A 89 16.30 -11.19 7.74
N TRP A 90 15.28 -12.05 7.67
CA TRP A 90 15.45 -13.49 7.81
C TRP A 90 16.19 -14.08 6.60
N THR A 91 15.80 -13.74 5.37
CA THR A 91 16.49 -14.18 4.15
C THR A 91 17.96 -13.74 4.14
N LEU A 92 18.27 -12.50 4.53
CA LEU A 92 19.65 -12.04 4.68
C LEU A 92 20.39 -12.84 5.76
N GLY A 93 19.74 -13.16 6.89
CA GLY A 93 20.32 -14.00 7.94
C GLY A 93 20.68 -15.41 7.47
N VAL A 94 19.86 -16.00 6.58
CA VAL A 94 20.13 -17.29 5.93
C VAL A 94 21.30 -17.16 4.94
N ILE A 95 21.29 -16.14 4.07
CA ILE A 95 22.33 -15.94 3.04
C ILE A 95 23.70 -15.62 3.67
N PHE A 96 23.75 -14.83 4.73
CA PHE A 96 24.99 -14.39 5.38
C PHE A 96 25.40 -15.22 6.59
N GLY A 97 24.80 -16.41 6.76
CA GLY A 97 25.34 -17.44 7.65
C GLY A 97 25.35 -17.07 9.14
N GLY A 98 24.28 -16.46 9.67
CA GLY A 98 24.17 -16.21 11.12
C GLY A 98 24.76 -14.90 11.65
N ARG A 99 25.30 -14.03 10.79
CA ARG A 99 25.54 -12.62 11.15
C ARG A 99 24.25 -11.84 10.91
N GLY A 100 23.34 -11.86 11.88
CA GLY A 100 22.08 -11.12 11.80
C GLY A 100 22.31 -9.65 11.44
N PHE A 101 21.50 -9.11 10.54
CA PHE A 101 21.57 -7.73 10.02
C PHE A 101 21.50 -6.65 11.12
N PHE A 102 21.07 -7.01 12.34
CA PHE A 102 21.00 -6.13 13.52
C PHE A 102 21.70 -6.70 14.78
N GLY A 103 22.38 -7.84 14.71
CA GLY A 103 23.04 -8.44 15.88
C GLY A 103 22.11 -8.95 17.01
N ILE A 104 20.79 -9.02 16.79
CA ILE A 104 19.80 -9.40 17.83
C ILE A 104 19.59 -10.91 17.97
N THR A 105 20.10 -11.73 17.05
CA THR A 105 20.01 -13.19 17.17
C THR A 105 21.37 -13.83 16.92
N GLU A 106 22.00 -14.32 17.99
CA GLU A 106 22.97 -15.39 17.82
C GLU A 106 22.20 -16.61 17.29
N ILE A 107 22.26 -16.84 15.99
CA ILE A 107 21.75 -18.09 15.41
C ILE A 107 22.75 -19.16 15.86
N PRO A 108 22.37 -20.11 16.73
CA PRO A 108 23.31 -21.09 17.26
C PRO A 108 23.93 -21.87 16.10
N LYS A 109 25.28 -21.91 16.07
CA LYS A 109 26.12 -22.53 15.02
C LYS A 109 25.86 -24.03 14.76
N ARG A 110 24.86 -24.64 15.40
CA ARG A 110 24.58 -26.07 15.33
C ARG A 110 23.91 -26.51 14.01
N TYR A 111 23.71 -25.60 13.06
CA TYR A 111 23.00 -25.83 11.80
C TYR A 111 23.86 -25.70 10.54
N PHE A 112 25.12 -25.26 10.64
CA PHE A 112 26.03 -25.21 9.49
C PHE A 112 26.88 -26.46 9.47
N ALA A 113 26.59 -27.38 8.54
CA ALA A 113 27.44 -28.54 8.28
C ALA A 113 28.67 -28.06 7.49
N ASP A 114 29.87 -28.35 7.98
CA ASP A 114 31.17 -27.82 7.48
C ASP A 114 31.49 -28.15 5.99
N ASN A 115 30.60 -28.85 5.27
CA ASN A 115 30.87 -29.40 3.93
C ASN A 115 29.65 -29.35 2.98
N ALA A 116 28.59 -28.60 3.32
CA ALA A 116 27.36 -28.58 2.54
C ALA A 116 27.51 -27.76 1.24
N THR A 117 27.09 -28.33 0.10
CA THR A 117 26.97 -27.56 -1.15
C THR A 117 25.92 -26.45 -0.98
N ILE A 118 25.95 -25.42 -1.83
CA ILE A 118 24.99 -24.29 -1.77
C ILE A 118 23.54 -24.78 -1.62
N PHE A 119 23.18 -25.91 -2.24
CA PHE A 119 21.84 -26.52 -2.16
C PHE A 119 21.56 -27.32 -0.87
N ASP A 120 22.57 -27.89 -0.22
CA ASP A 120 22.42 -28.61 1.04
C ASP A 120 22.22 -27.65 2.23
N ASP A 121 22.76 -26.44 2.18
CA ASP A 121 22.59 -25.41 3.23
C ASP A 121 21.18 -24.76 3.19
N TYR A 122 20.56 -24.68 2.01
CA TYR A 122 19.14 -24.29 1.89
C TYR A 122 18.17 -25.30 2.54
N SER A 123 18.60 -26.55 2.73
CA SER A 123 17.82 -27.55 3.49
C SER A 123 17.82 -27.29 5.01
N GLY A 124 18.76 -26.46 5.50
CA GLY A 124 18.84 -25.98 6.88
C GLY A 124 17.88 -24.83 7.20
N ALA A 125 17.26 -24.21 6.19
CA ALA A 125 16.18 -23.27 6.41
C ALA A 125 14.97 -24.01 7.00
N THR A 126 14.68 -23.73 8.27
CA THR A 126 13.63 -24.40 9.02
C THR A 126 12.30 -24.31 8.26
N LEU A 127 11.44 -25.33 8.31
CA LEU A 127 10.10 -25.32 7.69
C LEU A 127 9.34 -23.98 7.88
N TYR A 128 9.50 -23.36 9.05
CA TYR A 128 8.96 -22.04 9.37
C TYR A 128 9.39 -20.92 8.42
N TYR A 129 10.65 -20.90 7.98
CA TYR A 129 11.14 -19.92 7.00
C TYR A 129 10.40 -20.07 5.68
N TRP A 130 10.34 -21.29 5.12
CA TRP A 130 9.69 -21.54 3.84
C TRP A 130 8.18 -21.27 3.89
N LEU A 131 7.51 -21.65 4.98
CA LEU A 131 6.10 -21.31 5.21
C LEU A 131 5.89 -19.79 5.29
N TYR A 132 6.78 -19.09 6.01
CA TYR A 132 6.71 -17.65 6.13
C TYR A 132 6.93 -16.95 4.79
N ILE A 133 7.99 -17.28 4.05
CA ILE A 133 8.27 -16.70 2.73
C ILE A 133 7.11 -16.97 1.76
N THR A 134 6.56 -18.19 1.76
CA THR A 134 5.38 -18.51 0.93
C THR A 134 4.18 -17.64 1.31
N PHE A 135 3.90 -17.50 2.60
CA PHE A 135 2.83 -16.63 3.10
C PHE A 135 3.02 -15.17 2.68
N ILE A 136 4.25 -14.65 2.75
CA ILE A 136 4.58 -13.28 2.32
C ILE A 136 4.40 -13.11 0.82
N ILE A 137 4.82 -14.07 0.01
CA ILE A 137 4.59 -14.05 -1.44
C ILE A 137 3.09 -14.01 -1.73
N LEU A 138 2.29 -14.84 -1.06
CA LEU A 138 0.83 -14.83 -1.22
C LEU A 138 0.20 -13.50 -0.81
N LEU A 139 0.67 -12.87 0.27
CA LEU A 139 0.19 -11.54 0.68
C LEU A 139 0.53 -10.47 -0.36
N ASN A 140 1.77 -10.43 -0.87
CA ASN A 140 2.16 -9.46 -1.91
C ASN A 140 1.39 -9.70 -3.23
N CYS A 141 1.19 -10.95 -3.64
CA CYS A 141 0.37 -11.28 -4.82
C CYS A 141 -1.10 -10.84 -4.62
N THR A 142 -1.65 -11.09 -3.45
CA THR A 142 -3.03 -10.67 -3.11
C THR A 142 -3.17 -9.16 -3.19
N GLU A 143 -2.24 -8.43 -2.56
CA GLU A 143 -2.21 -6.97 -2.58
C GLU A 143 -2.09 -6.43 -4.01
N PHE A 144 -1.19 -7.00 -4.82
CA PHE A 144 -1.04 -6.64 -6.23
C PHE A 144 -2.33 -6.82 -7.04
N ILE A 145 -3.04 -7.95 -6.85
CA ILE A 145 -4.33 -8.20 -7.51
C ILE A 145 -5.37 -7.17 -7.07
N VAL A 146 -5.46 -6.90 -5.76
CA VAL A 146 -6.42 -5.93 -5.21
C VAL A 146 -6.14 -4.51 -5.73
N VAL A 147 -4.87 -4.12 -5.84
CA VAL A 147 -4.44 -2.84 -6.42
C VAL A 147 -4.85 -2.72 -7.89
N ILE A 148 -4.58 -3.74 -8.71
CA ILE A 148 -4.97 -3.76 -10.14
C ILE A 148 -6.49 -3.69 -10.29
N TYR A 149 -7.20 -4.49 -9.51
CA TYR A 149 -8.67 -4.49 -9.49
C TYR A 149 -9.21 -3.09 -9.15
N THR A 150 -8.69 -2.50 -8.07
CA THR A 150 -9.10 -1.18 -7.58
C THR A 150 -8.80 -0.10 -8.61
N SER A 151 -7.59 -0.09 -9.19
CA SER A 151 -7.20 0.83 -10.25
C SER A 151 -8.17 0.76 -11.44
N SER A 152 -8.53 -0.45 -11.87
CA SER A 152 -9.41 -0.69 -13.01
C SER A 152 -10.84 -0.22 -12.76
N ARG A 153 -11.35 -0.37 -11.53
CA ARG A 153 -12.69 0.06 -11.13
C ARG A 153 -12.77 1.57 -10.90
N VAL A 154 -11.78 2.16 -10.24
CA VAL A 154 -11.69 3.62 -10.03
C VAL A 154 -11.64 4.36 -11.35
N LYS A 155 -10.92 3.83 -12.35
CA LYS A 155 -10.91 4.41 -13.72
C LYS A 155 -12.30 4.44 -14.38
N LYS A 156 -13.20 3.52 -14.00
CA LYS A 156 -14.57 3.43 -14.52
C LYS A 156 -15.57 4.27 -13.72
N GLY A 157 -15.13 5.00 -12.70
CA GLY A 157 -16.01 5.82 -11.87
C GLY A 157 -16.41 5.20 -10.53
N GLU A 158 -15.98 3.97 -10.24
CA GLU A 158 -16.39 3.26 -9.02
C GLU A 158 -15.44 3.59 -7.85
N ASN A 159 -16.00 4.02 -6.71
CA ASN A 159 -15.23 4.21 -5.48
C ASN A 159 -15.10 2.88 -4.71
N ILE A 160 -13.97 2.20 -4.90
CA ILE A 160 -13.65 0.97 -4.19
C ILE A 160 -13.00 1.29 -2.84
N ARG A 161 -13.64 0.83 -1.77
CA ARG A 161 -13.20 1.03 -0.38
C ARG A 161 -12.68 -0.28 0.19
N TRP A 162 -11.41 -0.31 0.59
CA TRP A 162 -10.79 -1.52 1.13
C TRP A 162 -11.26 -1.76 2.57
N PHE A 163 -11.56 -3.02 2.89
CA PHE A 163 -11.98 -3.39 4.24
C PHE A 163 -10.88 -3.06 5.27
N GLY A 164 -11.26 -2.40 6.36
CA GLY A 164 -10.35 -1.92 7.42
C GLY A 164 -9.53 -0.67 7.05
N ILE A 165 -8.97 -0.61 5.83
CA ILE A 165 -8.13 0.51 5.39
C ILE A 165 -8.98 1.75 5.10
N ALA A 166 -10.17 1.60 4.49
CA ALA A 166 -11.03 2.75 4.17
C ALA A 166 -11.37 3.60 5.40
N SER A 167 -11.65 2.96 6.54
CA SER A 167 -11.96 3.66 7.79
C SER A 167 -10.76 4.46 8.33
N LEU A 168 -9.55 3.97 8.11
CA LEU A 168 -8.33 4.70 8.46
C LEU A 168 -8.08 5.85 7.47
N THR A 169 -8.29 5.60 6.18
CA THR A 169 -8.22 6.62 5.12
C THR A 169 -9.17 7.77 5.39
N ASP A 170 -10.41 7.49 5.79
CA ASP A 170 -11.42 8.53 6.11
C ASP A 170 -10.98 9.44 7.26
N ARG A 171 -10.25 8.89 8.25
CA ARG A 171 -9.74 9.66 9.39
C ARG A 171 -8.53 10.50 9.02
N LEU A 172 -7.68 10.00 8.11
CA LEU A 172 -6.46 10.67 7.68
C LEU A 172 -6.71 11.70 6.56
N CYS A 173 -7.73 11.48 5.73
CA CYS A 173 -8.05 12.40 4.65
C CYS A 173 -8.87 13.59 5.19
N SER A 174 -8.32 14.81 5.11
CA SER A 174 -9.10 16.01 5.39
C SER A 174 -10.26 16.12 4.39
N LYS A 175 -11.49 16.24 4.92
CA LYS A 175 -12.77 16.39 4.20
C LYS A 175 -12.90 17.68 3.42
N GLU A 176 -11.94 18.58 3.54
CA GLU A 176 -11.91 19.83 2.79
C GLU A 176 -11.53 19.54 1.33
N ASP A 177 -12.43 19.90 0.42
CA ASP A 177 -12.11 19.92 -1.00
C ASP A 177 -11.17 21.10 -1.27
N ARG A 178 -9.95 20.78 -1.69
CA ARG A 178 -8.88 21.75 -1.99
C ARG A 178 -8.60 21.82 -3.48
N ASN A 179 -9.53 21.34 -4.32
CA ASN A 179 -9.36 21.27 -5.75
C ASN A 179 -9.12 22.67 -6.37
N PRO A 180 -7.91 22.99 -6.85
CA PRO A 180 -7.61 24.29 -7.44
C PRO A 180 -8.15 24.41 -8.87
N TYR A 181 -8.73 23.34 -9.42
CA TYR A 181 -9.24 23.26 -10.79
C TYR A 181 -10.77 23.08 -10.85
N LYS A 182 -11.46 23.26 -9.72
CA LYS A 182 -12.93 23.26 -9.67
C LYS A 182 -13.40 24.52 -10.42
N LEU A 183 -13.95 24.32 -11.63
CA LEU A 183 -14.50 25.38 -12.47
C LEU A 183 -15.87 25.83 -11.96
#